data_AF-A0A553L505-F1
#
_entry.id   AF-A0A553L505-F1
#
_cell.length_a   1.000
_cell.length_b   1.000
_cell.length_c   1.000
_cell.angle_alpha   90.00
_cell.angle_beta   90.00
_cell.angle_gamma   90.00
#
_symmetry.space_group_name_H-M   'P 1'
#
loop_
_entity.id
_entity.type
_entity.pdbx_description
1 polymer ?
#
loop_
_entity_poly.entity_id
_entity_poly.type
_entity_poly.pdbx_seq_one_letter_code
_entity_poly.pdbx_strand_id
1 'polypeptide(L)'
;MDWIVGVLLLVVGIIIGFFASKFLVEQKLAEQASKLNDTTLKEMLAQHAADHLSQSREIVSSLQSRCDDLAEQLDAYENVLNASQMDDSEKLSYFGEHATVFIRHQQAKQKRKRENAEFQPKDFSSERTGLFTDAKNKQVVDNE
;
A
#
# COMPACT_ATOMS: atom_id res chain seq x y z
N MET A 1 25.87 -80.09 -3.13
CA MET A 1 24.71 -79.28 -3.59
C MET A 1 24.29 -78.25 -2.53
N ASP A 2 25.09 -78.06 -1.48
CA ASP A 2 24.70 -77.26 -0.30
C ASP A 2 25.11 -75.77 -0.37
N TRP A 3 25.96 -75.41 -1.34
CA TRP A 3 26.41 -74.02 -1.51
C TRP A 3 25.31 -73.08 -2.04
N ILE A 4 24.33 -73.62 -2.79
CA ILE A 4 23.15 -72.86 -3.28
C ILE A 4 22.35 -72.28 -2.12
N VAL A 5 22.17 -73.05 -1.03
CA VAL A 5 21.38 -72.64 0.12
C VAL A 5 22.05 -71.49 0.86
N GLY A 6 23.39 -71.54 0.98
CA GLY A 6 24.18 -70.46 1.56
C GLY A 6 24.10 -69.16 0.75
N VAL A 7 24.16 -69.25 -0.58
CA VAL A 7 24.03 -68.07 -1.47
C VAL A 7 22.63 -67.48 -1.40
N LEU A 8 21.58 -68.31 -1.35
CA LEU A 8 20.20 -67.84 -1.27
C LEU A 8 19.93 -67.13 0.07
N LEU A 9 20.44 -67.66 1.19
CA LEU A 9 20.32 -67.03 2.50
C LEU A 9 21.08 -65.70 2.56
N LEU A 10 22.24 -65.61 1.93
CA LEU A 10 23.02 -64.37 1.84
C LEU A 10 22.26 -63.27 1.09
N VAL A 11 21.61 -63.60 -0.03
CA VAL A 11 20.79 -62.63 -0.79
C VAL A 11 19.63 -62.10 0.05
N VAL A 12 18.92 -62.99 0.76
CA VAL A 12 17.82 -62.60 1.66
C VAL A 12 18.32 -61.72 2.80
N GLY A 13 19.46 -62.06 3.40
CA GLY A 13 20.09 -61.26 4.47
C GLY A 13 20.47 -59.86 4.01
N ILE A 14 20.97 -59.70 2.78
CA ILE A 14 21.31 -58.38 2.22
C ILE A 14 20.06 -57.52 2.05
N ILE A 15 18.96 -58.09 1.54
CA ILE A 15 17.71 -57.36 1.31
C ILE A 15 17.11 -56.88 2.64
N ILE A 16 17.07 -57.75 3.63
CA ILE A 16 16.54 -57.42 4.97
C ILE A 16 17.46 -56.43 5.69
N GLY A 17 18.77 -56.62 5.62
CA GLY A 17 19.77 -55.72 6.20
C GLY A 17 19.71 -54.32 5.60
N PHE A 18 19.53 -54.22 4.27
CA PHE A 18 19.36 -52.95 3.59
C PHE A 18 18.11 -52.21 4.09
N PHE A 19 16.96 -52.89 4.17
CA PHE A 19 15.72 -52.29 4.64
C PHE A 19 15.78 -51.85 6.11
N ALA A 20 16.35 -52.68 6.99
CA ALA A 20 16.52 -52.36 8.41
C ALA A 20 17.45 -51.15 8.59
N SER A 21 18.58 -51.12 7.89
CA SER A 21 19.52 -49.99 7.94
C SER A 21 18.90 -48.70 7.42
N LYS A 22 18.14 -48.77 6.33
CA LYS A 22 17.46 -47.62 5.73
C LYS A 22 16.44 -47.03 6.70
N PHE A 23 15.64 -47.88 7.34
CA PHE A 23 14.63 -47.44 8.30
C PHE A 23 15.23 -46.81 9.57
N LEU A 24 16.32 -47.40 10.10
CA LEU A 24 17.04 -46.85 11.25
C LEU A 24 17.70 -45.50 10.95
N VAL A 25 18.26 -45.34 9.74
CA VAL A 25 18.89 -44.08 9.31
C VAL A 25 17.83 -43.00 9.10
N GLU A 26 16.72 -43.32 8.46
CA GLU A 26 15.60 -42.38 8.26
C GLU A 26 14.99 -41.91 9.59
N GLN A 27 14.82 -42.80 10.59
CA GLN A 27 14.36 -42.38 11.92
C GLN A 27 15.33 -41.42 12.61
N LYS A 28 16.65 -41.71 12.60
CA LYS A 28 17.65 -40.84 13.22
C LYS A 28 17.74 -39.48 12.52
N LEU A 29 17.64 -39.47 11.19
CA LEU A 29 17.60 -38.23 10.39
C LEU A 29 16.35 -37.43 10.69
N ALA A 30 15.17 -38.06 10.80
CA ALA A 30 13.92 -37.39 11.14
C ALA A 30 13.96 -36.78 12.55
N GLU A 31 14.52 -37.49 13.53
CA GLU A 31 14.64 -37.02 14.91
C GLU A 31 15.71 -35.92 15.07
N GLN A 32 16.77 -35.95 14.26
CA GLN A 32 17.78 -34.90 14.23
C GLN A 32 17.24 -33.66 13.50
N ALA A 33 16.50 -33.85 12.40
CA ALA A 33 15.84 -32.79 11.66
C ALA A 33 14.77 -32.09 12.52
N SER A 34 13.97 -32.82 13.30
CA SER A 34 13.00 -32.19 14.21
C SER A 34 13.68 -31.35 15.29
N LYS A 35 14.77 -31.84 15.90
CA LYS A 35 15.55 -31.08 16.90
C LYS A 35 16.24 -29.84 16.31
N LEU A 36 16.74 -29.93 15.07
CA LEU A 36 17.28 -28.79 14.33
C LEU A 36 16.19 -27.77 13.98
N ASN A 37 15.00 -28.24 13.60
CA ASN A 37 13.87 -27.38 13.31
C ASN A 37 13.39 -26.65 14.58
N ASP A 38 13.30 -27.32 15.72
CA ASP A 38 12.86 -26.70 16.98
C ASP A 38 13.85 -25.62 17.46
N THR A 39 15.15 -25.86 17.32
CA THR A 39 16.19 -24.90 17.71
C THR A 39 16.25 -23.70 16.76
N THR A 40 16.17 -23.93 15.45
CA THR A 40 16.14 -22.85 14.45
C THR A 40 14.86 -22.03 14.51
N LEU A 41 13.70 -22.65 14.74
CA LEU A 41 12.44 -21.93 14.96
C LEU A 41 12.48 -21.03 16.19
N LYS A 42 13.11 -21.51 17.28
CA LYS A 42 13.23 -20.74 18.52
C LYS A 42 14.16 -19.54 18.36
N GLU A 43 15.25 -19.70 17.62
CA GLU A 43 16.18 -18.62 17.30
C GLU A 43 15.56 -17.58 16.35
N MET A 44 14.86 -18.03 15.31
CA MET A 44 14.12 -17.15 14.40
C MET A 44 13.00 -16.38 15.11
N LEU A 45 12.27 -17.02 16.04
CA LEU A 45 11.21 -16.35 16.80
C LEU A 45 11.80 -15.28 17.73
N ALA A 46 12.92 -15.57 18.41
CA ALA A 46 13.60 -14.59 19.24
C ALA A 46 14.09 -13.38 18.43
N GLN A 47 14.60 -13.62 17.21
CA GLN A 47 15.02 -12.56 16.30
C GLN A 47 13.80 -11.75 15.79
N HIS A 48 12.72 -12.42 15.42
CA HIS A 48 11.48 -11.78 14.96
C HIS A 48 10.81 -10.94 16.07
N ALA A 49 10.91 -11.38 17.33
CA ALA A 49 10.42 -10.63 18.49
C ALA A 49 11.23 -9.35 18.73
N ALA A 50 12.56 -9.39 18.55
CA ALA A 50 13.41 -8.21 18.67
C ALA A 50 13.11 -7.16 17.59
N ASP A 51 12.89 -7.60 16.35
CA ASP A 51 12.52 -6.72 15.23
C ASP A 51 11.11 -6.14 15.39
N HIS A 52 10.13 -6.93 15.84
CA HIS A 52 8.79 -6.40 16.11
C HIS A 52 8.78 -5.41 17.27
N LEU A 53 9.66 -5.55 18.27
CA LEU A 53 9.78 -4.62 19.38
C LEU A 53 10.38 -3.28 18.93
N SER A 54 11.34 -3.28 18.01
CA SER A 54 11.91 -2.06 17.45
C SER A 54 10.87 -1.31 16.60
N GLN A 55 10.13 -2.02 15.74
CA GLN A 55 9.03 -1.46 14.96
C GLN A 55 7.90 -0.92 15.85
N SER A 56 7.56 -1.62 16.93
CA SER A 56 6.55 -1.14 17.89
C SER A 56 6.99 0.16 18.57
N ARG A 57 8.29 0.33 18.88
CA ARG A 57 8.81 1.60 19.42
C ARG A 57 8.73 2.74 18.42
N GLU A 58 9.00 2.48 17.15
CA GLU A 58 8.86 3.48 16.08
C GLU A 58 7.40 3.92 15.92
N ILE A 59 6.44 2.98 15.99
CA ILE A 59 5.01 3.28 15.96
C ILE A 59 4.64 4.17 17.16
N VAL A 60 5.11 3.87 18.37
CA VAL A 60 4.85 4.71 19.56
C VAL A 60 5.41 6.12 19.37
N SER A 61 6.63 6.26 18.84
CA SER A 61 7.22 7.57 18.56
C SER A 61 6.40 8.36 17.52
N SER A 62 5.93 7.69 16.47
CA SER A 62 5.09 8.33 15.44
C SER A 62 3.71 8.70 15.96
N LEU A 63 3.15 7.90 16.87
CA LEU A 63 1.88 8.19 17.53
C LEU A 63 2.01 9.44 18.41
N GLN A 64 3.11 9.56 19.15
CA GLN A 64 3.37 10.74 19.95
C GLN A 64 3.46 12.01 19.09
N SER A 65 4.22 11.98 18.00
CA SER A 65 4.29 13.10 17.05
C SER A 65 2.92 13.45 16.47
N ARG A 66 2.07 12.45 16.15
CA ARG A 66 0.71 12.70 15.67
C ARG A 66 -0.22 13.27 16.74
N CYS A 67 -0.02 12.91 18.00
CA CYS A 67 -0.76 13.50 19.11
C CYS A 67 -0.38 14.97 19.30
N ASP A 68 0.90 15.32 19.15
CA ASP A 68 1.37 16.70 19.21
C ASP A 68 0.78 17.54 18.05
N ASP A 69 0.82 17.02 16.82
CA ASP A 69 0.20 17.66 15.65
C ASP A 69 -1.33 17.83 15.83
N LEU A 70 -1.99 16.84 16.45
CA LEU A 70 -3.41 16.91 16.73
C LEU A 70 -3.74 17.97 17.78
N ALA A 71 -2.90 18.12 18.81
CA ALA A 71 -3.05 19.16 19.81
C ALA A 71 -2.93 20.56 19.17
N GLU A 72 -1.94 20.76 18.30
CA GLU A 72 -1.77 22.02 17.55
C GLU A 72 -3.01 22.33 16.68
N GLN A 73 -3.56 21.32 16.00
CA GLN A 73 -4.79 21.48 15.23
C GLN A 73 -5.97 21.85 16.13
N LEU A 74 -6.08 21.25 17.31
CA LEU A 74 -7.15 21.52 18.28
C LEU A 74 -7.07 22.96 18.79
N ASP A 75 -5.87 23.44 19.13
CA ASP A 75 -5.62 24.82 19.53
C ASP A 75 -5.97 25.80 18.39
N ALA A 76 -5.60 25.47 17.15
CA ALA A 76 -5.95 26.26 15.98
C ALA A 76 -7.48 26.31 15.76
N TYR A 77 -8.18 25.19 15.95
CA TYR A 77 -9.64 25.11 15.88
C TYR A 77 -10.30 25.94 16.98
N GLU A 78 -9.80 25.87 18.21
CA GLU A 78 -10.30 26.67 19.33
C GLU A 78 -10.13 28.17 19.07
N ASN A 79 -8.97 28.58 18.54
CA ASN A 79 -8.72 29.97 18.15
C ASN A 79 -9.69 30.46 17.06
N VAL A 80 -9.95 29.64 16.04
CA VAL A 80 -10.93 29.97 14.98
C VAL A 80 -12.34 30.08 15.55
N LEU A 81 -12.72 29.19 16.46
CA LEU A 81 -14.04 29.20 17.09
C LEU A 81 -14.24 30.44 17.98
N ASN A 82 -13.24 30.79 18.78
CA ASN A 82 -13.26 31.97 19.63
C ASN A 82 -13.28 33.26 18.79
N ALA A 83 -12.49 33.34 17.72
CA ALA A 83 -12.52 34.45 16.78
C ALA A 83 -13.90 34.59 16.11
N SER A 84 -14.54 33.48 15.73
CA SER A 84 -15.89 33.48 15.16
C SER A 84 -16.98 33.92 16.15
N GLN A 85 -16.76 33.76 17.46
CA GLN A 85 -17.72 34.18 18.49
C GLN A 85 -17.57 35.66 18.85
N MET A 86 -16.39 36.25 18.64
CA MET A 86 -16.11 37.66 18.90
C MET A 86 -16.49 38.59 17.72
N ASP A 87 -16.71 38.04 16.52
CA ASP A 87 -16.82 38.81 15.27
C ASP A 87 -18.24 38.84 14.65
N ASP A 88 -19.28 38.85 15.49
CA ASP A 88 -20.67 39.10 15.06
C ASP A 88 -20.89 40.60 14.68
N SER A 89 -19.83 41.41 14.64
CA SER A 89 -19.86 42.86 14.47
C SER A 89 -19.08 43.39 13.27
N GLU A 90 -18.03 42.74 12.77
CA GLU A 90 -17.19 43.31 11.71
C GLU A 90 -16.87 42.34 10.57
N LYS A 91 -17.92 42.12 9.76
CA LYS A 91 -17.79 42.08 8.29
C LYS A 91 -16.90 40.94 7.77
N LEU A 92 -17.49 39.74 7.70
CA LEU A 92 -17.01 38.56 6.98
C LEU A 92 -16.11 38.90 5.76
N SER A 93 -14.79 38.88 5.97
CA SER A 93 -13.79 38.98 4.88
C SER A 93 -13.25 37.59 4.50
N TYR A 94 -14.14 36.58 4.52
CA TYR A 94 -13.76 35.16 4.57
C TYR A 94 -12.97 34.65 3.36
N PHE A 95 -12.99 35.33 2.22
CA PHE A 95 -12.28 34.86 1.00
C PHE A 95 -11.64 35.97 0.16
N GLY A 96 -11.63 37.22 0.65
CA GLY A 96 -11.14 38.37 -0.10
C GLY A 96 -9.69 38.71 0.18
N GLU A 97 -9.32 38.87 1.46
CA GLU A 97 -8.04 39.46 1.85
C GLU A 97 -6.84 38.61 1.38
N HIS A 98 -6.80 37.33 1.74
CA HIS A 98 -5.66 36.46 1.41
C HIS A 98 -5.63 36.07 -0.07
N ALA A 99 -6.79 35.85 -0.69
CA ALA A 99 -6.87 35.53 -2.11
C ALA A 99 -6.43 36.71 -2.98
N THR A 100 -6.82 37.94 -2.63
CA THR A 100 -6.39 39.13 -3.38
C THR A 100 -4.90 39.40 -3.25
N VAL A 101 -4.30 39.21 -2.07
CA VAL A 101 -2.84 39.29 -1.88
C VAL A 101 -2.12 38.25 -2.73
N PHE A 102 -2.60 37.00 -2.75
CA PHE A 102 -2.00 35.93 -3.54
C PHE A 102 -2.11 36.18 -5.05
N ILE A 103 -3.29 36.61 -5.52
CA ILE A 103 -3.52 36.98 -6.93
C ILE A 103 -2.64 38.17 -7.32
N ARG A 104 -2.54 39.20 -6.48
CA ARG A 104 -1.71 40.39 -6.74
C ARG A 104 -0.22 40.04 -6.82
N HIS A 105 0.25 39.16 -5.95
CA HIS A 105 1.64 38.67 -5.97
C HIS A 105 1.94 37.78 -7.19
N GLN A 106 0.99 36.96 -7.64
CA GLN A 106 1.15 36.17 -8.87
C GLN A 106 1.11 37.03 -10.14
N GLN A 107 0.19 37.98 -10.21
CA GLN A 107 0.06 38.87 -11.37
C GLN A 107 1.27 39.79 -11.57
N ALA A 108 1.96 40.18 -10.49
CA ALA A 108 3.16 41.01 -10.59
C ALA A 108 4.35 40.32 -11.30
N LYS A 109 4.37 38.98 -11.33
CA LYS A 109 5.47 38.19 -11.93
C LYS A 109 5.18 37.71 -13.36
N GLN A 110 3.92 37.71 -13.79
CA GLN A 110 3.52 37.29 -15.13
C GLN A 110 3.47 38.51 -16.06
N LYS A 111 4.51 38.71 -16.89
CA LYS A 111 4.39 39.63 -18.04
C LYS A 111 3.27 39.10 -18.92
N ARG A 112 2.12 39.81 -18.98
CA ARG A 112 1.02 39.46 -19.89
C ARG A 112 1.59 39.28 -21.30
N LYS A 113 1.65 38.05 -21.78
CA LYS A 113 1.87 37.81 -23.20
C LYS A 113 0.65 38.39 -23.90
N ARG A 114 0.86 39.30 -24.86
CA ARG A 114 -0.21 39.69 -25.78
C ARG A 114 -0.43 38.50 -26.69
N GLU A 115 -1.35 37.64 -26.28
CA GLU A 115 -1.83 36.55 -27.12
C GLU A 115 -2.57 37.21 -28.30
N ASN A 116 -2.26 36.81 -29.53
CA ASN A 116 -2.85 37.39 -30.73
C ASN A 116 -4.39 37.32 -30.62
N ALA A 117 -5.07 38.41 -30.96
CA ALA A 117 -6.54 38.54 -30.92
C ALA A 117 -7.28 37.59 -31.90
N GLU A 118 -6.54 36.73 -32.59
CA GLU A 118 -7.03 35.75 -33.55
C GLU A 118 -7.58 34.48 -32.87
N PHE A 119 -7.26 34.26 -31.60
CA PHE A 119 -7.85 33.20 -30.79
C PHE A 119 -8.79 33.81 -29.74
N GLN A 120 -10.04 34.05 -30.14
CA GLN A 120 -11.11 34.18 -29.14
C GLN A 120 -11.22 32.84 -28.40
N PRO A 121 -11.39 32.84 -27.06
CA PRO A 121 -11.59 31.61 -26.32
C PRO A 121 -12.79 30.88 -26.91
N LYS A 122 -12.56 29.64 -27.33
CA LYS A 122 -13.59 28.82 -27.99
C LYS A 122 -14.75 28.67 -27.01
N ASP A 123 -15.89 29.29 -27.32
CA ASP A 123 -17.09 29.15 -26.52
C ASP A 123 -17.64 27.73 -26.69
N PHE A 124 -17.47 26.92 -25.65
CA PHE A 124 -17.92 25.53 -25.60
C PHE A 124 -19.45 25.42 -25.44
N SER A 125 -20.20 26.53 -25.43
CA SER A 125 -21.68 26.50 -25.41
C SER A 125 -22.30 25.78 -26.62
N SER A 126 -21.56 25.67 -27.73
CA SER A 126 -22.03 25.02 -28.96
C SER A 126 -21.64 23.55 -29.10
N GLU A 127 -20.61 23.08 -28.37
CA GLU A 127 -20.19 21.68 -28.41
C GLU A 127 -20.95 20.90 -27.33
N ARG A 128 -21.98 20.16 -27.74
CA ARG A 128 -22.70 19.22 -26.87
C ARG A 128 -21.75 18.11 -26.41
N THR A 129 -21.09 18.31 -25.28
CA THR A 129 -20.32 17.26 -24.61
C THR A 129 -21.29 16.32 -23.90
N GLY A 130 -21.68 15.23 -24.56
CA GLY A 130 -22.55 14.21 -23.99
C GLY A 130 -22.50 12.91 -24.78
N LEU A 131 -22.72 11.79 -24.07
CA LEU A 131 -22.62 10.38 -24.50
C LEU A 131 -23.66 9.95 -25.58
N PHE A 132 -24.16 10.87 -26.40
CA PHE A 132 -25.20 10.61 -27.41
C PHE A 132 -24.94 11.36 -28.73
N THR A 133 -23.72 11.30 -29.25
CA THR A 133 -23.39 11.90 -30.56
C THR A 133 -23.84 11.07 -31.77
N ASP A 134 -24.31 9.83 -31.58
CA ASP A 134 -24.64 8.90 -32.67
C ASP A 134 -26.15 8.76 -32.97
N ALA A 135 -26.88 9.88 -33.01
CA ALA A 135 -28.28 9.87 -33.44
C ALA A 135 -28.50 10.28 -34.92
N LYS A 136 -27.44 10.57 -35.69
CA LYS A 136 -27.55 11.00 -37.10
C LYS A 136 -26.97 10.03 -38.13
N ASN A 137 -26.90 8.73 -37.81
CA ASN A 137 -26.60 7.73 -38.83
C ASN A 137 -27.27 6.37 -38.55
N LYS A 138 -28.60 6.35 -38.50
CA LYS A 138 -29.35 5.16 -38.87
C LYS A 138 -30.13 5.47 -40.13
N GLN A 139 -29.52 5.16 -41.28
CA GLN A 139 -30.29 4.98 -42.50
C GLN A 139 -31.29 3.84 -42.25
N VAL A 140 -32.56 4.14 -42.44
CA VAL A 140 -33.62 3.14 -42.54
C VAL A 140 -33.32 2.35 -43.81
N VAL A 141 -32.92 1.09 -43.65
CA VAL A 141 -32.85 0.13 -44.74
C VAL A 141 -34.29 -0.30 -44.99
N ASP A 142 -34.91 0.32 -45.99
CA ASP A 142 -36.09 -0.26 -46.63
C ASP A 142 -35.62 -1.50 -47.40
N ASN A 143 -36.11 -2.68 -47.02
CA ASN A 143 -36.01 -3.89 -47.83
C ASN A 143 -37.43 -4.32 -48.22
N GLU A 144 -37.59 -4.50 -49.53
CA GLU A 144 -38.65 -5.21 -50.25
C GLU A 144 -38.95 -6.61 -49.66
#